data_AF-A0A496P1G0-F1
#
_entry.id   AF-A0A496P1G0-F1
#
_cell.length_a   1.000
_cell.length_b   1.000
_cell.length_c   1.000
_cell.angle_alpha   90.00
_cell.angle_beta   90.00
_cell.angle_gamma   90.00
#
_symmetry.space_group_name_H-M   'P 1'
#
loop_
_entity.id
_entity.type
_entity.pdbx_description
1 polymer ?
#
loop_
_entity_poly.entity_id
_entity_poly.type
_entity_poly.pdbx_seq_one_letter_code
_entity_poly.pdbx_strand_id
1 'polypeptide(L)' 'MFGVNRIGIDGSGLNYPESTRCFYADGTEISEKNGDIISANIDLEKLNSFRQKFKVLLDRDEFELK' A
#
# COMPACT_ATOMS: atom_id res chain seq x y z
N MET A 1 -2.15 2.04 0.23
CA MET A 1 -1.78 0.82 -0.52
C MET A 1 -1.29 -0.20 0.49
N PHE A 2 -1.73 -1.45 0.40
CA PHE A 2 -1.19 -2.53 1.21
C PHE A 2 -0.70 -3.62 0.27
N GLY A 3 0.62 -3.74 0.14
CA GLY A 3 1.28 -4.78 -0.64
C GLY A 3 1.63 -5.93 0.27
N VAL A 4 1.21 -7.14 -0.10
CA VAL A 4 1.54 -8.37 0.63
C VAL A 4 2.31 -9.27 -0.31
N ASN A 5 3.47 -9.75 0.16
CA ASN A 5 4.28 -10.71 -0.56
C ASN A 5 4.69 -11.86 0.37
N ARG A 6 4.97 -13.01 -0.24
CA ARG A 6 5.56 -14.15 0.46
C ARG A 6 7.01 -13.86 0.82
N ILE A 7 7.56 -14.66 1.73
CA ILE A 7 8.98 -14.60 2.13
C ILE A 7 9.63 -15.99 2.04
N GLY A 8 10.97 -16.02 2.01
CA GLY A 8 11.76 -17.25 2.04
C GLY A 8 12.00 -17.87 0.66
N ILE A 9 12.46 -19.12 0.63
CA ILE A 9 12.77 -19.84 -0.63
C ILE A 9 11.67 -20.87 -0.90
N ASP A 10 11.11 -20.87 -2.12
CA ASP A 10 10.10 -21.86 -2.51
C ASP A 10 10.72 -23.15 -3.09
N GLY A 11 9.86 -24.11 -3.46
CA GLY A 11 10.29 -25.39 -4.04
C GLY A 11 10.97 -25.30 -5.40
N SER A 12 10.95 -24.13 -6.06
CA SER A 12 11.68 -23.86 -7.30
C SER A 12 13.04 -23.19 -7.06
N GLY A 13 13.39 -22.91 -5.80
CA GLY A 13 14.63 -22.24 -5.42
C GLY A 13 14.58 -20.72 -5.53
N LEU A 14 13.40 -20.13 -5.78
CA LEU A 14 13.25 -18.67 -5.81
C LEU A 14 13.19 -18.10 -4.40
N ASN A 15 14.05 -17.12 -4.12
CA ASN A 15 14.07 -16.39 -2.86
C ASN A 15 13.16 -15.14 -2.94
N TYR A 16 12.23 -15.02 -2.01
CA TYR A 16 11.34 -13.89 -1.87
C TYR A 16 11.79 -13.05 -0.67
N PRO A 17 12.42 -11.88 -0.91
CA PRO A 17 12.77 -10.98 0.17
C PRO A 17 11.51 -10.37 0.78
N GLU A 18 11.57 -10.13 2.07
CA GLU A 18 10.48 -9.50 2.79
C GLU A 18 10.16 -8.12 2.22
N SER A 19 8.92 -7.97 1.75
CA SER A 19 8.45 -6.80 1.02
C SER A 19 7.00 -6.43 1.32
N THR A 20 6.39 -7.08 2.32
CA THR A 20 5.04 -6.72 2.80
C THR A 20 5.10 -5.38 3.53
N ARG A 21 4.33 -4.40 3.04
CA ARG A 21 4.37 -3.00 3.47
C ARG A 21 3.01 -2.34 3.26
N CYS A 22 2.69 -1.38 4.11
CA CYS A 22 1.51 -0.52 3.96
C CYS A 22 1.94 0.94 3.84
N PHE A 23 1.42 1.63 2.84
CA PHE A 23 1.70 3.04 2.59
C PHE A 23 0.40 3.85 2.59
N TYR A 24 0.45 5.03 3.18
CA TYR A 24 -0.65 5.99 3.18
C TYR A 24 -0.74 6.76 1.86
N ALA A 25 -1.79 7.56 1.67
CA ALA A 25 -2.05 8.29 0.42
C ALA A 25 -0.98 9.33 0.06
N ASP A 26 -0.20 9.79 1.03
CA ASP A 26 0.94 10.70 0.86
C ASP A 26 2.28 9.97 0.62
N GLY A 27 2.27 8.64 0.57
CA GLY A 27 3.47 7.81 0.42
C GLY A 27 4.18 7.45 1.72
N THR A 28 3.69 7.91 2.88
CA THR A 28 4.26 7.52 4.19
C THR A 28 4.07 6.03 4.46
N GLU A 29 5.11 5.32 4.87
CA GLU A 29 4.97 3.94 5.36
C GLU A 29 4.25 3.95 6.72
N ILE A 30 3.19 3.14 6.85
CA ILE A 30 2.36 3.00 8.05
C ILE A 30 2.25 1.55 8.53
N SER A 31 3.06 0.65 7.98
CA SER A 31 3.16 -0.73 8.45
C SER A 31 3.96 -0.82 9.75
N GLU A 32 3.43 -1.57 10.70
CA GLU A 32 4.10 -2.01 11.91
C GLU A 32 4.32 -3.52 11.81
N LYS A 33 5.51 -3.98 12.19
CA LYS A 33 5.87 -5.40 12.16
C LYS A 33 5.98 -5.96 13.56
N ASN A 34 5.31 -7.08 13.82
CA ASN A 34 5.47 -7.90 15.03
C ASN A 34 5.65 -9.37 14.64
N GLY A 35 6.90 -9.84 14.63
CA GLY A 35 7.22 -11.16 14.08
C GLY A 35 6.83 -11.22 12.60
N ASP A 36 6.02 -12.23 12.24
CA ASP A 36 5.53 -12.41 10.87
C ASP A 36 4.22 -11.66 10.58
N ILE A 37 3.70 -10.93 11.57
CA ILE A 37 2.45 -10.15 11.43
C ILE A 37 2.81 -8.72 11.07
N ILE A 38 2.22 -8.24 9.97
CA ILE A 38 2.25 -6.83 9.57
C ILE A 38 0.87 -6.24 9.85
N SER A 39 0.81 -5.19 10.66
CA SER A 39 -0.40 -4.42 10.98
C SER A 39 -0.27 -2.99 10.46
N ALA A 40 -1.40 -2.34 10.19
CA ALA A 40 -1.44 -0.92 9.85
C ALA A 40 -2.78 -0.34 10.29
N ASN A 41 -2.77 0.92 10.76
CA ASN A 41 -3.98 1.66 11.05
C ASN A 41 -4.26 2.66 9.92
N ILE A 42 -5.42 2.56 9.28
CA ILE A 42 -5.82 3.43 8.18
C ILE A 42 -6.90 4.38 8.68
N ASP A 43 -6.53 5.64 8.85
CA ASP A 43 -7.43 6.72 9.24
C ASP A 43 -8.21 7.24 8.02
N LEU A 44 -9.55 7.20 8.09
CA LEU A 44 -10.44 7.67 7.01
C LEU A 44 -10.58 9.20 6.96
N GLU A 45 -10.55 9.88 8.10
CA GLU A 45 -10.68 11.34 8.18
C GLU A 45 -9.44 12.01 7.59
N LYS A 46 -8.25 11.49 7.93
CA LYS A 46 -6.99 11.94 7.34
C LYS A 46 -6.97 11.70 5.82
N LEU A 47 -7.60 10.62 5.33
CA LEU A 47 -7.62 10.28 3.90
C LEU A 47 -8.52 11.26 3.14
N ASN A 48 -9.69 11.54 3.70
CA ASN A 48 -10.61 12.52 3.15
C ASN A 48 -10.00 13.92 3.14
N SER A 49 -9.31 14.30 4.22
CA SER A 49 -8.57 15.57 4.31
C SER A 49 -7.47 15.68 3.24
N PHE A 50 -6.69 14.61 3.01
CA PHE A 50 -5.69 14.55 1.96
C PHE A 50 -6.31 14.76 0.56
N ARG A 51 -7.42 14.09 0.26
CA ARG A 51 -8.14 14.23 -1.03
C ARG A 51 -8.75 15.62 -1.23
N GLN A 52 -9.19 16.29 -0.15
CA GLN A 52 -9.70 17.66 -0.24
C GLN A 52 -8.57 18.67 -0.47
N LYS A 53 -7.42 18.46 0.16
CA LYS A 53 -6.22 19.29 -0.02
C LYS A 53 -5.61 19.11 -1.42
N PHE A 54 -5.57 17.87 -1.92
CA PHE A 54 -5.01 17.51 -3.22
C PHE A 54 -6.09 16.87 -4.10
N LYS A 55 -6.81 17.71 -4.86
CA LYS A 55 -7.95 17.30 -5.69
C LYS A 55 -7.55 16.72 -7.05
N VAL A 56 -6.49 15.90 -7.08
CA VAL A 56 -5.92 15.32 -8.31
C VAL A 56 -6.93 14.55 -9.16
N LEU A 57 -8.00 14.02 -8.55
CA LEU A 57 -9.06 13.29 -9.25
C LEU A 57 -9.93 14.19 -10.16
N LEU A 58 -9.92 15.52 -9.96
CA LEU A 58 -10.63 16.46 -10.83
C LEU A 58 -9.95 16.63 -12.20
N ASP A 59 -8.66 16.35 -12.28
CA ASP A 59 -7.85 16.49 -13.51
C ASP A 59 -7.74 15.16 -14.29
N ARG A 60 -8.63 14.20 -14.02
CA ARG A 60 -8.57 12.87 -14.64
C ARG A 60 -9.02 12.91 -16.10
N ASP A 61 -8.35 12.12 -16.93
CA ASP A 61 -8.83 11.80 -18.27
C ASP A 61 -9.88 10.68 -18.24
N GLU A 62 -10.80 10.71 -19.19
CA GLU A 62 -11.72 9.59 -19.44
C GLU A 62 -11.02 8.52 -20.30
N PHE A 63 -11.23 7.26 -19.96
CA PHE A 63 -10.68 6.13 -20.72
C PHE A 63 -11.58 4.91 -20.62
N GLU A 64 -11.37 3.97 -21.54
CA GLU A 64 -12.01 2.65 -21.55
C GLU A 64 -10.94 1.55 -21.64
N LEU A 65 -11.16 0.44 -20.94
CA LEU A 65 -10.32 -0.75 -21.08
C LEU A 65 -10.73 -1.51 -22.35
N LYS A 66 -9.76 -1.86 -23.20
CA LYS A 66 -9.96 -2.68 -24.40
C LYS A 66 -9.67 -4.16 -24.13
#